data_AF-N8VAE4-F1
#
_entry.id   AF-N8VAE4-F1
#
_cell.length_a   1.000
_cell.length_b   1.000
_cell.length_c   1.000
_cell.angle_alpha   90.00
_cell.angle_beta   90.00
_cell.angle_gamma   90.00
#
_symmetry.space_group_name_H-M   'P 1'
#
loop_
_entity.id
_entity.type
_entity.pdbx_description
1 polymer ?
#
loop_
_entity_poly.entity_id
_entity_poly.type
_entity_poly.pdbx_seq_one_letter_code
_entity_poly.pdbx_strand_id
1 'polypeptide(L)'
;MDIQQLKPVAVERDEYGVWTHPEIKIYTISKSDHFDYFYDSALIDMKRYFNIDIAYVYFEYDVDEELKKLWLEKLNYKAIKQWSPSKPDQDPNWFLISISENEFGHVMAIWAKPKKLYRYEICPEEERQAFERNFVECGGYLDDLVWEECNDGNGTYEPNWSERHFELGEDEAVIEHASHVTALLMSWLECAKSKTIPKGYVLVPSEPTDRQKQVAAELLHSTNDHLAIYKAMVATAQW
;
A
#
# COMPACT_ATOMS: atom_id res chain seq x y z
N MET A 1 13.33 -6.26 7.97
CA MET A 1 12.73 -7.11 6.92
C MET A 1 13.24 -6.59 5.58
N ASP A 2 13.77 -7.44 4.71
CA ASP A 2 14.32 -7.01 3.41
C ASP A 2 13.21 -6.53 2.48
N ILE A 3 13.41 -5.38 1.84
CA ILE A 3 12.50 -4.88 0.81
C ILE A 3 12.53 -5.89 -0.35
N GLN A 4 11.38 -6.47 -0.72
CA GLN A 4 11.26 -7.23 -1.97
C GLN A 4 11.24 -6.26 -3.15
N GLN A 5 12.41 -5.71 -3.44
CA GLN A 5 12.57 -4.78 -4.55
C GLN A 5 12.53 -5.58 -5.85
N LEU A 6 11.52 -5.29 -6.66
CA LEU A 6 11.36 -5.92 -7.96
C LEU A 6 12.49 -5.48 -8.89
N LYS A 7 13.09 -6.44 -9.60
CA LYS A 7 14.22 -6.23 -10.51
C LYS A 7 13.78 -6.45 -11.95
N PRO A 8 14.36 -5.75 -12.93
CA PRO A 8 14.09 -6.02 -14.33
C PRO A 8 14.51 -7.46 -14.69
N VAL A 9 13.69 -8.12 -15.50
CA VAL A 9 13.96 -9.45 -16.06
C VAL A 9 13.72 -9.46 -17.57
N ALA A 10 14.17 -10.51 -18.24
CA ALA A 10 13.88 -10.69 -19.67
C ALA A 10 12.36 -10.81 -19.90
N VAL A 11 11.87 -10.12 -20.92
CA VAL A 11 10.46 -10.15 -21.34
C VAL A 11 10.27 -11.30 -22.32
N GLU A 12 9.57 -12.35 -21.90
CA GLU A 12 9.32 -13.56 -22.69
C GLU A 12 7.83 -13.67 -23.00
N ARG A 13 7.41 -13.05 -24.11
CA ARG A 13 5.99 -13.01 -24.50
C ARG A 13 5.48 -14.37 -24.95
N ASP A 14 4.23 -14.63 -24.64
CA ASP A 14 3.53 -15.84 -25.06
C ASP A 14 3.06 -15.78 -26.53
N GLU A 15 2.21 -16.75 -26.92
CA GLU A 15 1.69 -16.83 -28.28
C GLU A 15 0.75 -15.68 -28.67
N TYR A 16 0.22 -14.93 -27.70
CA TYR A 16 -0.64 -13.76 -27.89
C TYR A 16 0.14 -12.45 -27.80
N GLY A 17 1.42 -12.50 -27.44
CA GLY A 17 2.25 -11.31 -27.25
C GLY A 17 2.09 -10.69 -25.86
N VAL A 18 1.40 -11.36 -24.95
CA VAL A 18 1.22 -10.89 -23.57
C VAL A 18 2.31 -11.49 -22.67
N TRP A 19 2.54 -10.83 -21.55
CA TRP A 19 3.55 -11.23 -20.57
C TRP A 19 3.30 -10.54 -19.24
N THR A 20 3.62 -11.21 -18.14
CA THR A 20 3.62 -10.62 -16.80
C THR A 20 4.88 -11.03 -16.06
N HIS A 21 5.48 -10.09 -15.36
CA HIS A 21 6.68 -10.31 -14.56
C HIS A 21 6.49 -11.50 -13.59
N PRO A 22 7.43 -12.45 -13.51
CA PRO A 22 7.27 -13.67 -12.71
C PRO A 22 6.96 -13.38 -11.23
N GLU A 23 7.64 -12.41 -10.61
CA GLU A 23 7.36 -12.03 -9.22
C GLU A 23 5.97 -11.40 -9.04
N ILE A 24 5.48 -10.63 -10.02
CA ILE A 24 4.10 -10.12 -9.99
C ILE A 24 3.14 -11.30 -10.08
N LYS A 25 3.37 -12.23 -11.01
CA LYS A 25 2.53 -13.43 -11.17
C LYS A 25 2.47 -14.24 -9.87
N ILE A 26 3.61 -14.47 -9.21
CA ILE A 26 3.68 -15.16 -7.91
C ILE A 26 2.92 -14.39 -6.83
N TYR A 27 3.15 -13.07 -6.72
CA TYR A 27 2.44 -12.22 -5.77
C TYR A 27 0.93 -12.30 -5.95
N THR A 28 0.47 -12.14 -7.18
CA THR A 28 -0.94 -12.15 -7.55
C THR A 28 -1.59 -13.50 -7.21
N ILE A 29 -0.95 -14.63 -7.54
CA ILE A 29 -1.40 -15.99 -7.16
C ILE A 29 -1.46 -16.14 -5.63
N SER A 30 -0.47 -15.60 -4.90
CA SER A 30 -0.42 -15.70 -3.44
C SER A 30 -1.52 -14.90 -2.71
N LYS A 31 -2.16 -13.94 -3.39
CA LYS A 31 -3.16 -13.04 -2.81
C LYS A 31 -4.61 -13.46 -3.07
N SER A 32 -4.87 -14.37 -4.02
CA SER A 32 -6.16 -15.08 -4.18
C SER A 32 -6.09 -16.17 -5.25
N ASP A 33 -7.02 -17.14 -5.23
CA ASP A 33 -7.21 -18.12 -6.30
C ASP A 33 -7.69 -17.51 -7.65
N HIS A 34 -8.20 -16.27 -7.68
CA HIS A 34 -8.83 -15.66 -8.86
C HIS A 34 -8.54 -14.14 -9.01
N PHE A 35 -7.26 -13.77 -9.12
CA PHE A 35 -6.87 -12.40 -9.48
C PHE A 35 -6.70 -12.30 -11.01
N ASP A 36 -7.80 -12.23 -11.74
CA ASP A 36 -7.76 -11.87 -13.17
C ASP A 36 -7.67 -10.34 -13.35
N TYR A 37 -7.78 -9.53 -12.28
CA TYR A 37 -7.92 -8.06 -12.38
C TYR A 37 -7.20 -7.28 -11.27
N PHE A 38 -6.46 -6.23 -11.64
CA PHE A 38 -5.93 -5.25 -10.70
C PHE A 38 -7.00 -4.21 -10.33
N TYR A 39 -7.80 -4.46 -9.29
CA TYR A 39 -8.56 -3.38 -8.64
C TYR A 39 -7.60 -2.33 -8.06
N ASP A 40 -8.03 -1.06 -7.99
CA ASP A 40 -7.19 0.05 -7.50
C ASP A 40 -6.55 -0.25 -6.13
N SER A 41 -7.27 -0.90 -5.22
CA SER A 41 -6.76 -1.32 -3.91
C SER A 41 -5.67 -2.40 -4.00
N ALA A 42 -5.82 -3.37 -4.89
CA ALA A 42 -4.83 -4.43 -5.12
C ALA A 42 -3.55 -3.88 -5.77
N LEU A 43 -3.72 -2.90 -6.64
CA LEU A 43 -2.63 -2.18 -7.29
C LEU A 43 -1.85 -1.33 -6.27
N ILE A 44 -2.54 -0.66 -5.35
CA ILE A 44 -1.93 0.07 -4.22
C ILE A 44 -1.11 -0.90 -3.35
N ASP A 45 -1.68 -2.05 -2.99
CA ASP A 45 -0.99 -3.08 -2.21
C ASP A 45 0.26 -3.61 -2.94
N MET A 46 0.17 -3.87 -4.24
CA MET A 46 1.30 -4.33 -5.07
C MET A 46 2.41 -3.27 -5.14
N LYS A 47 2.06 -2.01 -5.40
CA LYS A 47 3.01 -0.88 -5.42
C LYS A 47 3.76 -0.77 -4.09
N ARG A 48 3.05 -0.94 -2.98
CA ARG A 48 3.62 -0.94 -1.62
C ARG A 48 4.55 -2.14 -1.39
N TYR A 49 4.08 -3.34 -1.73
CA TYR A 49 4.82 -4.59 -1.54
C TYR A 49 6.18 -4.57 -2.25
N PHE A 50 6.17 -4.17 -3.53
CA PHE A 50 7.39 -4.13 -4.35
C PHE A 50 8.16 -2.81 -4.27
N ASN A 51 7.61 -1.80 -3.57
CA ASN A 51 8.16 -0.45 -3.49
C ASN A 51 8.42 0.17 -4.88
N ILE A 52 7.38 0.22 -5.70
CA ILE A 52 7.46 0.68 -7.09
C ILE A 52 6.43 1.77 -7.38
N ASP A 53 6.78 2.64 -8.32
CA ASP A 53 5.81 3.44 -9.09
C ASP A 53 5.47 2.68 -10.36
N ILE A 54 4.28 2.94 -10.90
CA ILE A 54 3.87 2.37 -12.18
C ILE A 54 3.38 3.46 -13.12
N ALA A 55 3.50 3.19 -14.41
CA ALA A 55 2.89 3.97 -15.47
C ALA A 55 2.32 3.05 -16.55
N TYR A 56 1.25 3.51 -17.19
CA TYR A 56 0.58 2.78 -18.26
C TYR A 56 0.94 3.39 -19.61
N VAL A 57 1.23 2.54 -20.57
CA VAL A 57 1.35 2.90 -21.98
C VAL A 57 0.33 2.07 -22.73
N TYR A 58 -0.64 2.73 -23.35
CA TYR A 58 -1.69 2.07 -24.09
C TYR A 58 -1.26 1.89 -25.54
N PHE A 59 -1.43 0.67 -26.05
CA PHE A 59 -1.03 0.27 -27.40
C PHE A 59 -1.57 1.25 -28.46
N GLU A 60 -2.84 1.67 -28.35
CA GLU A 60 -3.51 2.51 -29.34
C GLU A 60 -2.94 3.93 -29.51
N TYR A 61 -2.11 4.39 -28.57
CA TYR A 61 -1.43 5.69 -28.61
C TYR A 61 0.08 5.56 -28.81
N ASP A 62 0.61 4.34 -28.87
CA ASP A 62 2.04 4.03 -28.86
C ASP A 62 2.53 3.30 -30.12
N VAL A 63 1.63 3.10 -31.09
CA VAL A 63 1.93 2.43 -32.35
C VAL A 63 1.47 3.26 -33.53
N ASP A 64 2.02 2.96 -34.70
CA ASP A 64 1.54 3.55 -35.95
C ASP A 64 0.13 3.07 -36.34
N GLU A 65 -0.47 3.77 -37.30
CA GLU A 65 -1.82 3.48 -37.77
C GLU A 65 -1.97 2.09 -38.42
N GLU A 66 -0.91 1.52 -38.99
CA GLU A 66 -0.99 0.19 -39.61
C GLU A 66 -1.13 -0.90 -38.55
N LEU A 67 -0.29 -0.82 -37.51
CA LEU A 67 -0.32 -1.77 -36.39
C LEU A 67 -1.57 -1.59 -35.55
N LYS A 68 -2.03 -0.34 -35.38
CA LYS A 68 -3.29 -0.01 -34.72
C LYS A 68 -4.49 -0.65 -35.42
N LYS A 69 -4.60 -0.52 -36.75
CA LYS A 69 -5.66 -1.17 -37.55
C LYS A 69 -5.58 -2.69 -37.48
N LEU A 70 -4.37 -3.25 -37.49
CA LEU A 70 -4.19 -4.70 -37.37
C LEU A 70 -4.80 -5.25 -36.07
N TRP A 71 -4.73 -4.49 -34.98
CA TRP A 71 -5.41 -4.85 -33.73
C TRP A 71 -6.91 -4.50 -33.76
N LEU A 72 -7.25 -3.22 -33.92
CA LEU A 72 -8.63 -2.73 -33.70
C LEU A 72 -9.63 -3.26 -34.72
N GLU A 73 -9.22 -3.51 -35.96
CA GLU A 73 -10.12 -3.93 -37.03
C GLU A 73 -10.09 -5.45 -37.26
N LYS A 74 -8.97 -6.10 -36.95
CA LYS A 74 -8.74 -7.52 -37.28
C LYS A 74 -8.55 -8.42 -36.07
N LEU A 75 -8.51 -7.86 -34.86
CA LEU A 75 -8.25 -8.55 -33.59
C LEU A 75 -7.05 -9.50 -33.68
N ASN A 76 -6.00 -9.05 -34.37
CA ASN A 76 -4.86 -9.89 -34.71
C ASN A 76 -3.72 -9.68 -33.70
N TYR A 77 -3.52 -10.67 -32.82
CA TYR A 77 -2.47 -10.70 -31.80
C TYR A 77 -1.03 -10.56 -32.34
N LYS A 78 -0.82 -10.71 -33.65
CA LYS A 78 0.45 -10.34 -34.29
C LYS A 78 0.79 -8.87 -34.02
N ALA A 79 -0.21 -7.99 -33.92
CA ALA A 79 -0.03 -6.58 -33.59
C ALA A 79 0.61 -6.41 -32.19
N ILE A 80 0.09 -7.10 -31.18
CA ILE A 80 0.63 -7.08 -29.82
C ILE A 80 2.05 -7.66 -29.79
N LYS A 81 2.29 -8.77 -30.50
CA LYS A 81 3.63 -9.37 -30.61
C LYS A 81 4.68 -8.44 -31.23
N GLN A 82 4.30 -7.63 -32.20
CA GLN A 82 5.19 -6.70 -32.89
C GLN A 82 5.40 -5.39 -32.14
N TRP A 83 4.46 -5.02 -31.26
CA TRP A 83 4.56 -3.80 -30.47
C TRP A 83 5.76 -3.84 -29.52
N SER A 84 6.59 -2.82 -29.58
CA SER A 84 7.62 -2.55 -28.57
C SER A 84 7.15 -1.34 -27.77
N PRO A 85 6.58 -1.54 -26.56
CA PRO A 85 6.09 -0.42 -25.76
C PRO A 85 7.17 0.64 -25.58
N SER A 86 6.82 1.90 -25.80
CA SER A 86 7.69 3.03 -25.44
C SER A 86 7.77 3.17 -23.93
N LYS A 87 8.91 3.69 -23.45
CA LYS A 87 9.01 4.09 -22.05
C LYS A 87 8.07 5.27 -21.76
N PRO A 88 7.50 5.35 -20.55
CA PRO A 88 6.61 6.45 -20.17
C PRO A 88 7.30 7.82 -20.22
N ASP A 89 8.59 7.87 -19.85
CA ASP A 89 9.42 9.07 -19.83
C ASP A 89 10.91 8.71 -20.06
N GLN A 90 11.80 9.70 -19.86
CA GLN A 90 13.25 9.55 -20.06
C GLN A 90 14.00 8.92 -18.87
N ASP A 91 13.32 8.55 -17.79
CA ASP A 91 13.92 7.91 -16.61
C ASP A 91 14.41 6.50 -16.98
N PRO A 92 15.72 6.21 -16.85
CA PRO A 92 16.28 4.91 -17.22
C PRO A 92 15.81 3.78 -16.31
N ASN A 93 15.23 4.08 -15.14
CA ASN A 93 14.81 3.09 -14.16
C ASN A 93 13.47 2.41 -14.49
N TRP A 94 12.75 2.88 -15.51
CA TRP A 94 11.56 2.20 -15.99
C TRP A 94 11.91 0.87 -16.65
N PHE A 95 11.25 -0.18 -16.21
CA PHE A 95 11.27 -1.50 -16.82
C PHE A 95 9.85 -2.09 -16.89
N LEU A 96 9.61 -2.98 -17.85
CA LEU A 96 8.29 -3.57 -18.06
C LEU A 96 7.97 -4.59 -16.96
N ILE A 97 6.73 -4.54 -16.46
CA ILE A 97 6.20 -5.54 -15.53
C ILE A 97 4.98 -6.29 -16.07
N SER A 98 4.29 -5.76 -17.06
CA SER A 98 3.21 -6.48 -17.74
C SER A 98 2.93 -5.91 -19.12
N ILE A 99 2.47 -6.77 -20.03
CA ILE A 99 1.80 -6.46 -21.28
C ILE A 99 0.56 -7.33 -21.29
N SER A 100 -0.62 -6.72 -21.29
CA SER A 100 -1.89 -7.42 -21.16
C SER A 100 -3.03 -6.64 -21.80
N GLU A 101 -4.13 -7.32 -22.04
CA GLU A 101 -5.41 -6.73 -22.39
C GLU A 101 -6.24 -6.56 -21.11
N ASN A 102 -6.94 -5.43 -20.95
CA ASN A 102 -7.89 -5.25 -19.86
C ASN A 102 -9.29 -5.76 -20.24
N GLU A 103 -10.22 -5.70 -19.29
CA GLU A 103 -11.62 -6.13 -19.46
C GLU A 103 -12.39 -5.38 -20.56
N PHE A 104 -11.89 -4.23 -20.99
CA PHE A 104 -12.50 -3.41 -22.04
C PHE A 104 -11.87 -3.64 -23.42
N GLY A 105 -10.93 -4.58 -23.52
CA GLY A 105 -10.23 -4.90 -24.77
C GLY A 105 -9.08 -3.94 -25.11
N HIS A 106 -8.70 -3.05 -24.19
CA HIS A 106 -7.55 -2.18 -24.37
C HIS A 106 -6.26 -2.91 -24.00
N VAL A 107 -5.36 -2.98 -24.98
CA VAL A 107 -4.01 -3.51 -24.80
C VAL A 107 -3.14 -2.43 -24.16
N MET A 108 -2.45 -2.78 -23.08
CA MET A 108 -1.58 -1.88 -22.35
C MET A 108 -0.29 -2.57 -21.90
N ALA A 109 0.74 -1.76 -21.71
CA ALA A 109 1.97 -2.12 -21.06
C ALA A 109 2.03 -1.38 -19.73
N ILE A 110 2.35 -2.11 -18.67
CA ILE A 110 2.61 -1.56 -17.34
C ILE A 110 4.12 -1.51 -17.16
N TRP A 111 4.62 -0.30 -16.99
CA TRP A 111 5.99 -0.03 -16.60
C TRP A 111 6.07 0.16 -15.10
N ALA A 112 7.15 -0.32 -14.49
CA ALA A 112 7.49 -0.05 -13.11
C ALA A 112 8.87 0.57 -13.01
N LYS A 113 9.07 1.42 -12.01
CA LYS A 113 10.39 1.80 -11.55
C LYS A 113 10.43 1.69 -10.04
N PRO A 114 11.60 1.41 -9.43
CA PRO A 114 11.73 1.53 -7.99
C PRO A 114 11.26 2.92 -7.59
N LYS A 115 10.34 2.99 -6.63
CA LYS A 115 10.12 4.26 -5.93
C LYS A 115 11.49 4.67 -5.43
N LYS A 116 11.95 5.87 -5.81
CA LYS A 116 13.14 6.44 -5.19
C LYS A 116 12.86 6.38 -3.70
N LEU A 117 13.61 5.53 -3.02
CA LEU A 117 13.85 5.73 -1.60
C LEU A 117 14.71 7.00 -1.57
N TYR A 118 14.09 8.17 -1.78
CA TYR A 118 14.31 9.21 -0.80
C TYR A 118 14.17 8.48 0.52
N ARG A 119 15.13 8.59 1.45
CA ARG A 119 14.83 8.27 2.84
C ARG A 119 13.46 8.91 3.09
N TYR A 120 12.40 8.10 3.15
CA TYR A 120 11.05 8.60 2.96
C TYR A 120 10.80 9.48 4.18
N GLU A 121 10.80 10.78 3.98
CA GLU A 121 9.77 11.61 4.59
C GLU A 121 8.47 10.97 4.06
N ILE A 122 7.83 10.16 4.91
CA ILE A 122 6.42 9.83 4.70
C ILE A 122 5.73 11.15 4.37
N CYS A 123 4.89 11.22 3.33
CA CYS A 123 3.99 12.36 3.19
C CYS A 123 2.99 12.27 4.35
N PRO A 124 3.17 13.04 5.44
CA PRO A 124 2.46 12.76 6.69
C PRO A 124 0.96 12.96 6.53
N GLU A 125 0.58 13.84 5.59
CA GLU A 125 -0.80 14.10 5.21
C GLU A 125 -1.48 12.89 4.55
N GLU A 126 -0.88 12.26 3.55
CA GLU A 126 -1.50 11.12 2.84
C GLU A 126 -1.67 9.90 3.77
N GLU A 127 -0.67 9.63 4.61
CA GLU A 127 -0.74 8.53 5.58
C GLU A 127 -1.66 8.85 6.74
N ARG A 128 -1.76 10.12 7.19
CA ARG A 128 -2.78 10.55 8.16
C ARG A 128 -4.17 10.31 7.61
N GLN A 129 -4.47 10.74 6.39
CA GLN A 129 -5.78 10.51 5.79
C GLN A 129 -6.11 9.01 5.63
N ALA A 130 -5.10 8.18 5.35
CA ALA A 130 -5.27 6.72 5.30
C ALA A 130 -5.57 6.13 6.68
N PHE A 131 -4.85 6.59 7.72
CA PHE A 131 -5.12 6.26 9.11
C PHE A 131 -6.54 6.68 9.53
N GLU A 132 -6.95 7.91 9.26
CA GLU A 132 -8.27 8.45 9.65
C GLU A 132 -9.41 7.61 9.07
N ARG A 133 -9.36 7.32 7.76
CA ARG A 133 -10.35 6.44 7.12
C ARG A 133 -10.40 5.07 7.79
N ASN A 134 -9.24 4.46 8.01
CA ASN A 134 -9.17 3.14 8.64
C ASN A 134 -9.69 3.16 10.09
N PHE A 135 -9.34 4.19 10.86
CA PHE A 135 -9.76 4.37 12.24
C PHE A 135 -11.29 4.48 12.34
N VAL A 136 -11.90 5.30 11.49
CA VAL A 136 -13.38 5.47 11.43
C VAL A 136 -14.08 4.19 10.95
N GLU A 137 -13.58 3.54 9.90
CA GLU A 137 -14.13 2.26 9.41
C GLU A 137 -14.12 1.17 10.49
N CYS A 138 -13.18 1.23 11.42
CA CYS A 138 -13.05 0.27 12.52
C CYS A 138 -13.77 0.71 13.80
N GLY A 139 -14.64 1.72 13.73
CA GLY A 139 -15.47 2.17 14.84
C GLY A 139 -14.82 3.23 15.73
N GLY A 140 -13.66 3.74 15.36
CA GLY A 140 -13.11 4.96 15.95
C GLY A 140 -13.93 6.19 15.55
N TYR A 141 -13.80 7.28 16.30
CA TYR A 141 -14.49 8.54 16.04
C TYR A 141 -13.51 9.71 16.17
N LEU A 142 -13.63 10.68 15.25
CA LEU A 142 -12.73 11.84 15.15
C LEU A 142 -13.49 13.18 15.21
N ASP A 143 -14.82 13.16 15.29
CA ASP A 143 -15.68 14.35 15.17
C ASP A 143 -15.37 15.45 16.20
N ASP A 144 -14.77 15.07 17.33
CA ASP A 144 -14.42 15.98 18.43
C ASP A 144 -12.98 16.46 18.37
N LEU A 145 -12.23 16.03 17.37
CA LEU A 145 -10.80 16.26 17.22
C LEU A 145 -10.51 17.08 15.97
N VAL A 146 -9.54 17.98 16.08
CA VAL A 146 -8.96 18.70 14.96
C VAL A 146 -7.48 18.37 14.86
N TRP A 147 -6.98 18.21 13.65
CA TRP A 147 -5.54 18.05 13.43
C TRP A 147 -4.86 19.42 13.47
N GLU A 148 -3.92 19.60 14.39
CA GLU A 148 -3.04 20.76 14.44
C GLU A 148 -1.68 20.39 13.83
N GLU A 149 -1.41 20.96 12.65
CA GLU A 149 -0.16 20.73 11.93
C GLU A 149 0.97 21.63 12.48
N CYS A 150 2.12 21.03 12.75
CA CYS A 150 3.36 21.69 13.12
C CYS A 150 4.16 22.12 11.88
N ASN A 151 4.99 23.15 12.03
CA ASN A 151 5.80 23.73 10.94
C ASN A 151 6.84 22.77 10.32
N ASP A 152 7.05 21.58 10.91
CA ASP A 152 7.96 20.53 10.45
C ASP A 152 7.23 19.40 9.69
N GLY A 153 5.93 19.56 9.40
CA GLY A 153 5.09 18.57 8.74
C GLY A 153 4.60 17.45 9.66
N ASN A 154 4.90 17.53 10.96
CA ASN A 154 4.30 16.66 11.97
C ASN A 154 3.02 17.30 12.55
N GLY A 155 2.37 16.71 13.54
CA GLY A 155 1.25 17.34 14.24
C GLY A 155 0.62 16.45 15.30
N THR A 156 -0.44 16.96 15.93
CA THR A 156 -1.22 16.25 16.94
C THR A 156 -2.70 16.47 16.71
N TYR A 157 -3.52 15.51 17.12
CA TYR A 157 -4.94 15.77 17.28
C TYR A 157 -5.14 16.52 18.59
N GLU A 158 -5.93 17.59 18.52
CA GLU A 158 -6.37 18.38 19.65
C GLU A 158 -7.90 18.35 19.75
N PRO A 159 -8.49 18.54 20.94
CA PRO A 159 -9.92 18.74 21.05
C PRO A 159 -10.36 19.96 20.25
N ASN A 160 -11.49 19.84 19.54
CA ASN A 160 -12.07 20.94 18.77
C ASN A 160 -12.83 21.92 19.69
N TRP A 161 -12.08 22.72 20.45
CA TRP A 161 -12.60 23.72 21.38
C TRP A 161 -13.43 24.81 20.70
N SER A 162 -13.26 25.02 19.39
CA SER A 162 -13.99 26.04 18.62
C SER A 162 -15.41 25.65 18.26
N GLU A 163 -15.68 24.36 18.08
CA GLU A 163 -17.00 23.88 17.63
C GLU A 163 -17.79 23.16 18.72
N ARG A 164 -17.15 22.75 19.82
CA ARG A 164 -17.81 22.11 20.96
C ARG A 164 -17.62 22.85 22.27
N HIS A 165 -18.72 22.93 23.03
CA HIS A 165 -18.70 23.20 24.46
C HIS A 165 -18.81 21.88 25.20
N PHE A 166 -17.78 21.52 25.94
CA PHE A 166 -17.72 20.30 26.74
C PHE A 166 -18.22 20.59 28.16
N GLU A 167 -18.86 19.59 28.79
CA GLU A 167 -19.28 19.70 30.19
C GLU A 167 -18.10 19.42 31.15
N LEU A 168 -18.24 19.86 32.40
CA LEU A 168 -17.23 19.63 33.45
C LEU A 168 -16.88 18.13 33.58
N GLY A 169 -15.66 17.77 33.21
CA GLY A 169 -15.15 16.38 33.24
C GLY A 169 -15.13 15.68 31.88
N GLU A 170 -15.85 16.18 30.87
CA GLU A 170 -15.73 15.71 29.49
C GLU A 170 -14.44 16.21 28.84
N ASP A 171 -13.95 17.37 29.28
CA ASP A 171 -12.67 17.95 28.85
C ASP A 171 -11.52 16.94 28.98
N GLU A 172 -11.45 16.22 30.10
CA GLU A 172 -10.37 15.28 30.39
C GLU A 172 -10.44 14.04 29.49
N ALA A 173 -11.64 13.51 29.26
CA ALA A 173 -11.87 12.36 28.38
C ALA A 173 -11.54 12.67 26.92
N VAL A 174 -11.88 13.87 26.44
CA VAL A 174 -11.60 14.27 25.05
C VAL A 174 -10.12 14.56 24.84
N ILE A 175 -9.43 15.15 25.83
CA ILE A 175 -7.97 15.31 25.82
C ILE A 175 -7.26 13.95 25.79
N GLU A 176 -7.72 12.99 26.60
CA GLU A 176 -7.18 11.62 26.62
C GLU A 176 -7.40 10.93 25.27
N HIS A 177 -8.59 11.08 24.69
CA HIS A 177 -8.89 10.55 23.35
C HIS A 177 -8.01 11.18 22.27
N ALA A 178 -7.82 12.50 22.27
CA ALA A 178 -6.94 13.20 21.33
C ALA A 178 -5.50 12.68 21.39
N SER A 179 -4.99 12.49 22.62
CA SER A 179 -3.67 11.92 22.88
C SER A 179 -3.57 10.47 22.38
N HIS A 180 -4.61 9.67 22.62
CA HIS A 180 -4.68 8.29 22.18
C HIS A 180 -4.65 8.17 20.65
N VAL A 181 -5.51 8.91 19.96
CA VAL A 181 -5.58 8.92 18.48
C VAL A 181 -4.26 9.38 17.87
N THR A 182 -3.62 10.40 18.46
CA THR A 182 -2.29 10.85 18.03
C THR A 182 -1.25 9.74 18.16
N ALA A 183 -1.23 9.01 19.28
CA ALA A 183 -0.29 7.90 19.46
C ALA A 183 -0.53 6.74 18.47
N LEU A 184 -1.79 6.48 18.11
CA LEU A 184 -2.15 5.50 17.08
C LEU A 184 -1.64 5.93 15.70
N LEU A 185 -1.82 7.21 15.33
CA LEU A 185 -1.29 7.75 14.09
C LEU A 185 0.24 7.65 14.06
N MET A 186 0.94 7.98 15.14
CA MET A 186 2.40 7.85 15.18
C MET A 186 2.85 6.40 14.99
N SER A 187 2.13 5.46 15.60
CA SER A 187 2.39 4.02 15.41
C SER A 187 2.12 3.59 13.97
N TRP A 188 1.04 4.07 13.36
CA TRP A 188 0.73 3.87 11.94
C TRP A 188 1.86 4.39 11.06
N LEU A 189 2.34 5.61 11.30
CA LEU A 189 3.43 6.22 10.55
C LEU A 189 4.72 5.41 10.71
N GLU A 190 5.05 4.93 11.90
CA GLU A 190 6.22 4.05 12.11
C GLU A 190 6.06 2.69 11.40
N CYS A 191 4.86 2.12 11.38
CA CYS A 191 4.54 0.91 10.61
C CYS A 191 4.60 1.16 9.09
N ALA A 192 4.16 2.32 8.62
CA ALA A 192 4.25 2.74 7.23
C ALA A 192 5.72 2.92 6.80
N LYS A 193 6.53 3.61 7.63
CA LYS A 193 8.00 3.76 7.50
C LYS A 193 8.67 2.39 7.36
N SER A 194 8.25 1.43 8.18
CA SER A 194 8.82 0.07 8.25
C SER A 194 8.19 -0.94 7.28
N LYS A 195 7.18 -0.53 6.49
CA LYS A 195 6.47 -1.35 5.48
C LYS A 195 5.78 -2.59 6.07
N THR A 196 5.31 -2.52 7.31
CA THR A 196 4.67 -3.62 8.05
C THR A 196 3.27 -3.27 8.53
N ILE A 197 2.39 -2.80 7.62
CA ILE A 197 0.96 -2.67 7.93
C ILE A 197 0.25 -3.96 7.46
N PRO A 198 -0.22 -4.84 8.37
CA PRO A 198 -0.92 -6.06 7.99
C PRO A 198 -2.27 -5.75 7.33
N LYS A 199 -2.70 -6.61 6.41
CA LYS A 199 -3.97 -6.46 5.69
C LYS A 199 -5.15 -6.59 6.67
N GLY A 200 -5.97 -5.54 6.81
CA GLY A 200 -7.23 -5.55 7.58
C GLY A 200 -7.14 -5.21 9.07
N TYR A 201 -6.15 -4.44 9.54
CA TYR A 201 -5.96 -4.16 10.98
C TYR A 201 -5.89 -2.67 11.33
N VAL A 202 -6.62 -2.30 12.39
CA VAL A 202 -6.22 -1.25 13.35
C VAL A 202 -5.07 -1.79 14.20
N LEU A 203 -4.02 -0.98 14.34
CA LEU A 203 -2.93 -1.24 15.29
C LEU A 203 -3.48 -0.99 16.72
N VAL A 204 -3.42 -1.98 17.60
CA VAL A 204 -3.85 -1.89 19.01
C VAL A 204 -2.65 -2.12 19.94
N PRO A 205 -2.72 -1.66 21.20
CA PRO A 205 -2.42 -0.32 21.70
C PRO A 205 -0.98 -0.24 22.22
N SER A 206 -0.52 0.99 22.49
CA SER A 206 0.84 1.32 22.93
C SER A 206 1.29 0.72 24.27
N GLU A 207 0.45 0.01 25.00
CA GLU A 207 0.90 -0.81 26.13
C GLU A 207 0.32 -2.23 26.13
N PRO A 208 1.17 -3.27 26.04
CA PRO A 208 0.72 -4.64 26.23
C PRO A 208 0.20 -4.83 27.66
N THR A 209 -0.93 -5.52 27.79
CA THR A 209 -1.45 -5.98 29.11
C THR A 209 -0.37 -6.80 29.83
N ASP A 210 -0.44 -6.91 31.15
CA ASP A 210 0.52 -7.72 31.92
C ASP A 210 0.62 -9.16 31.42
N ARG A 211 -0.50 -9.70 30.93
CA ARG A 211 -0.55 -11.02 30.31
C ARG A 211 0.24 -11.08 28.99
N GLN A 212 0.12 -10.06 28.15
CA GLN A 212 0.88 -9.96 26.89
C GLN A 212 2.37 -9.71 27.17
N LYS A 213 2.70 -8.88 28.18
CA LYS A 213 4.09 -8.67 28.65
C LYS A 213 4.71 -9.99 29.13
N GLN A 214 3.96 -10.79 29.87
CA GLN A 214 4.41 -12.10 30.38
C GLN A 214 4.65 -13.12 29.25
N VAL A 215 3.70 -13.25 28.32
CA VAL A 215 3.84 -14.13 27.14
C VAL A 215 5.01 -13.72 26.26
N ALA A 216 5.22 -12.42 26.06
CA ALA A 216 6.35 -11.90 25.31
C ALA A 216 7.70 -12.24 25.97
N ALA A 217 7.80 -12.11 27.30
CA ALA A 217 9.01 -12.43 28.04
C ALA A 217 9.36 -13.93 28.00
N GLU A 218 8.37 -14.82 28.11
CA GLU A 218 8.54 -16.28 28.03
C GLU A 218 9.01 -16.73 26.63
N LEU A 219 8.45 -16.15 25.58
CA LEU A 219 8.81 -16.46 24.19
C LEU A 219 10.15 -15.84 23.78
N LEU A 220 10.46 -14.64 24.25
CA LEU A 220 11.76 -14.00 24.01
C LEU A 220 12.92 -14.83 24.59
N HIS A 221 12.69 -15.49 25.72
CA HIS A 221 13.71 -16.35 26.35
C HIS A 221 13.91 -17.70 25.63
N SER A 222 12.94 -18.14 24.81
CA SER A 222 12.93 -19.48 24.22
C SER A 222 13.18 -19.51 22.72
N THR A 223 12.73 -18.52 21.95
CA THR A 223 12.81 -18.56 20.48
C THR A 223 13.57 -17.39 19.86
N ASN A 224 13.61 -16.23 20.54
CA ASN A 224 14.14 -14.96 20.03
C ASN A 224 13.58 -14.54 18.65
N ASP A 225 12.42 -15.08 18.25
CA ASP A 225 11.71 -14.75 17.01
C ASP A 225 10.67 -13.67 17.27
N HIS A 226 11.03 -12.43 16.95
CA HIS A 226 10.20 -11.26 17.20
C HIS A 226 8.84 -11.28 16.47
N LEU A 227 8.73 -11.97 15.33
CA LEU A 227 7.46 -12.08 14.60
C LEU A 227 6.52 -13.09 15.28
N ALA A 228 7.07 -14.19 15.80
CA ALA A 228 6.31 -15.16 16.59
C ALA A 228 5.82 -14.55 17.92
N ILE A 229 6.67 -13.75 18.58
CA ILE A 229 6.34 -13.02 19.81
C ILE A 229 5.18 -12.04 19.57
N TYR A 230 5.26 -11.23 18.51
CA TYR A 230 4.19 -10.29 18.15
C TYR A 230 2.86 -11.01 17.87
N LYS A 231 2.87 -12.11 17.11
CA LYS A 231 1.66 -12.90 16.81
C LYS A 231 1.03 -13.49 18.09
N ALA A 232 1.84 -13.95 19.03
CA ALA A 232 1.36 -14.49 20.31
C ALA A 232 0.74 -13.41 21.22
N MET A 233 1.33 -12.21 21.24
CA MET A 233 0.78 -11.04 21.96
C MET A 233 -0.58 -10.61 21.38
N VAL A 234 -0.71 -10.61 20.05
CA VAL A 234 -1.98 -10.29 19.37
C VAL A 234 -3.03 -11.36 19.65
N ALA A 235 -2.66 -12.65 19.65
CA ALA A 235 -3.59 -13.76 19.92
C ALA A 235 -4.10 -13.81 21.38
N THR A 236 -3.42 -13.14 22.31
CA THR A 236 -3.82 -13.06 23.73
C THR A 236 -4.64 -11.83 24.08
N ALA A 237 -4.88 -10.92 23.12
CA ALA A 237 -5.87 -9.88 23.26
C ALA A 237 -7.27 -10.52 23.20
N GLN A 238 -7.94 -10.66 24.34
CA GLN A 238 -9.36 -10.97 24.37
C GLN A 238 -10.14 -9.68 24.13
N TRP A 239 -10.99 -9.69 23.12
CA TRP A 239 -11.92 -8.61 22.76
C TRP A 239 -13.07 -8.52 23.76
#